data_AF-A0A352SI92-F1
#
_entry.id   AF-A0A352SI92-F1
#
_cell.length_a   1.000
_cell.length_b   1.000
_cell.length_c   1.000
_cell.angle_alpha   90.00
_cell.angle_beta   90.00
_cell.angle_gamma   90.00
#
_symmetry.space_group_name_H-M   'P 1'
#
loop_
_entity.id
_entity.type
_entity.pdbx_description
1 polymer ?
#
loop_
_entity_poly.entity_id
_entity_poly.type
_entity_poly.pdbx_seq_one_letter_code
_entity_poly.pdbx_strand_id
1 'polypeptide(L)'
;MRGIETPIKTLRQKVFTEVAKVAFDSQNINDDIEAIPYKITPGDAPLYRESIYRERAICSERVRLAMGLSLRPDDEPVHVTSGLDESNVAEKYYEPPLMQVIPSACDMCEDNVYEVSNQCRGCVAHPCVEVCPK
;
A
#
# COMPACT_ATOMS: atom_id res chain seq x y z
N MET A 1 2.39 -5.01 -17.93
CA MET A 1 3.77 -4.63 -18.27
C MET A 1 4.75 -5.28 -17.29
N ARG A 2 5.37 -6.41 -17.66
CA ARG A 2 6.38 -7.09 -16.82
C ARG A 2 7.75 -6.44 -17.09
N GLY A 3 8.53 -6.18 -16.05
CA GLY A 3 9.94 -5.75 -16.17
C GLY A 3 10.21 -4.24 -16.08
N ILE A 4 9.19 -3.37 -16.02
CA ILE A 4 9.37 -1.92 -15.84
C ILE A 4 9.39 -1.59 -14.35
N GLU A 5 10.41 -0.85 -13.90
CA GLU A 5 10.44 -0.27 -12.57
C GLU A 5 9.46 0.91 -12.54
N THR A 6 8.46 0.83 -11.66
CA THR A 6 7.46 1.90 -11.48
C THR A 6 7.38 2.26 -9.99
N PRO A 7 6.92 3.47 -9.64
CA PRO A 7 6.74 3.87 -8.25
C PRO A 7 5.83 2.91 -7.45
N ILE A 8 4.84 2.29 -8.10
CA ILE A 8 4.00 1.27 -7.42
C ILE A 8 4.80 0.01 -7.08
N LYS A 9 5.67 -0.44 -7.99
CA LYS A 9 6.49 -1.64 -7.76
C LYS A 9 7.47 -1.40 -6.62
N THR A 10 8.16 -0.27 -6.63
CA THR A 10 9.10 0.11 -5.56
C THR A 10 8.37 0.28 -4.23
N LEU A 11 7.17 0.89 -4.21
CA LEU A 11 6.39 1.02 -2.97
C LEU A 11 5.94 -0.34 -2.43
N ARG A 12 5.49 -1.25 -3.31
CA ARG A 12 5.14 -2.63 -2.91
C ARG A 12 6.33 -3.37 -2.31
N GLN A 13 7.50 -3.26 -2.92
CA GLN A 13 8.73 -3.86 -2.39
C GLN A 13 9.11 -3.26 -1.03
N LYS A 14 9.04 -1.94 -0.88
CA LYS A 14 9.31 -1.25 0.39
C LYS A 14 8.38 -1.73 1.50
N VAL A 15 7.07 -1.79 1.25
CA VAL A 15 6.09 -2.30 2.22
C VAL A 15 6.45 -3.71 2.67
N PHE A 16 6.68 -4.65 1.75
CA PHE A 16 7.04 -6.02 2.12
C PHE A 16 8.39 -6.11 2.83
N THR A 17 9.36 -5.30 2.42
CA THR A 17 10.68 -5.27 3.04
C THR A 17 10.58 -4.80 4.49
N GLU A 18 9.83 -3.73 4.76
CA GLU A 18 9.66 -3.20 6.11
C GLU A 18 8.85 -4.18 6.99
N VAL A 19 7.77 -4.77 6.45
CA VAL A 19 7.02 -5.82 7.18
C VAL A 19 7.91 -7.01 7.51
N ALA A 20 8.74 -7.47 6.57
CA ALA A 20 9.68 -8.57 6.81
C ALA A 20 10.72 -8.21 7.88
N LYS A 21 11.30 -7.00 7.84
CA LYS A 21 12.22 -6.53 8.88
C LYS A 21 11.58 -6.53 10.26
N VAL A 22 10.34 -6.04 10.37
CA VAL A 22 9.62 -6.07 11.64
C VAL A 22 9.42 -7.51 12.13
N ALA A 23 9.06 -8.44 11.24
CA ALA A 23 8.89 -9.85 11.61
C ALA A 23 10.18 -10.52 12.12
N PHE A 24 11.36 -10.12 11.62
CA PHE A 24 12.64 -10.72 12.02
C PHE A 24 13.34 -10.01 13.18
N ASP A 25 13.32 -8.69 13.21
CA ASP A 25 14.20 -7.88 14.08
C ASP A 25 13.45 -7.17 15.22
N SER A 26 12.12 -7.09 15.17
CA SER A 26 11.34 -6.29 16.12
C SER A 26 11.27 -6.91 17.51
N GLN A 27 11.42 -6.07 18.53
CA GLN A 27 11.12 -6.40 19.93
C GLN A 27 9.71 -5.93 20.34
N ASN A 28 9.15 -4.95 19.63
CA ASN A 28 7.81 -4.42 19.85
C ASN A 28 7.08 -4.28 18.52
N ILE A 29 6.45 -5.38 18.12
CA ILE A 29 5.82 -5.56 16.81
C ILE A 29 4.75 -4.49 16.56
N ASN A 30 3.97 -4.15 17.58
CA ASN A 30 2.85 -3.23 17.42
C ASN A 30 3.31 -1.83 17.02
N ASP A 31 4.22 -1.24 17.80
CA ASP A 31 4.73 0.11 17.54
C ASP A 31 5.54 0.16 16.24
N ASP A 32 6.31 -0.90 15.96
CA ASP A 32 7.12 -0.98 14.76
C ASP A 32 6.28 -1.06 13.48
N ILE A 33 5.13 -1.76 13.51
CA ILE A 33 4.16 -1.80 12.40
C ILE A 33 3.54 -0.42 12.17
N GLU A 34 3.10 0.26 13.24
CA GLU A 34 2.49 1.58 13.13
C GLU A 34 3.48 2.65 12.61
N ALA A 35 4.78 2.44 12.83
CA ALA A 35 5.82 3.31 12.31
C ALA A 35 6.13 3.12 10.80
N ILE A 36 5.73 2.00 10.18
CA ILE A 36 6.08 1.67 8.78
C ILE A 36 5.68 2.79 7.78
N PRO A 37 4.47 3.37 7.82
CA PRO A 37 4.08 4.44 6.90
C PRO A 37 5.02 5.66 6.95
N TYR A 38 5.57 5.96 8.12
CA TYR A 38 6.52 7.06 8.32
C TYR A 38 7.93 6.73 7.82
N LYS A 39 8.32 5.44 7.83
CA LYS A 39 9.58 4.97 7.23
C LYS A 39 9.51 4.99 5.69
N ILE A 40 8.34 4.67 5.12
CA ILE A 40 8.15 4.60 3.66
C ILE A 40 8.04 6.00 3.03
N THR A 41 7.33 6.91 3.71
CA THR A 41 7.16 8.31 3.29
C THR A 41 7.76 9.23 4.37
N PRO A 42 9.11 9.38 4.38
CA PRO A 42 9.79 10.24 5.33
C PRO A 42 9.60 11.72 4.98
N GLY A 43 9.61 12.58 6.00
CA GLY A 43 9.48 14.03 5.86
C GLY A 43 8.03 14.53 5.84
N ASP A 44 7.85 15.75 5.34
CA ASP A 44 6.56 16.47 5.36
C ASP A 44 5.99 16.74 3.96
N ALA A 45 6.70 16.35 2.90
CA ALA A 45 6.26 16.49 1.52
C ALA A 45 5.74 15.15 0.97
N PRO A 46 4.62 15.14 0.21
CA PRO A 46 4.15 13.92 -0.42
C PRO A 46 5.07 13.50 -1.58
N LEU A 47 5.27 12.19 -1.76
CA LEU A 47 6.18 11.65 -2.77
C LEU A 47 5.43 11.11 -3.99
N TYR A 48 4.28 10.48 -3.77
CA TYR A 48 3.55 9.80 -4.83
C TYR A 48 2.16 10.38 -5.09
N ARG A 49 1.61 11.14 -4.14
CA ARG A 49 0.23 11.68 -4.19
C ARG A 49 0.19 13.18 -3.87
N GLU A 50 -1.01 13.73 -3.84
CA GLU A 50 -1.29 15.13 -3.53
C GLU A 50 -1.13 15.47 -2.03
N SER A 51 -1.26 14.48 -1.15
CA SER A 51 -1.26 14.68 0.30
C SER A 51 -0.52 13.58 1.04
N ILE A 52 0.35 13.97 1.96
CA ILE A 52 1.13 13.04 2.79
C ILE A 52 0.24 12.23 3.73
N TYR A 53 -0.87 12.82 4.20
CA TYR A 53 -1.83 12.14 5.06
C TYR A 53 -2.53 11.01 4.31
N ARG A 54 -2.96 11.27 3.06
CA ARG A 54 -3.59 10.25 2.21
C ARG A 54 -2.59 9.15 1.85
N GLU A 55 -1.35 9.52 1.54
CA GLU A 55 -0.29 8.56 1.24
C GLU A 55 0.00 7.63 2.42
N ARG A 56 0.14 8.18 3.64
CA ARG A 56 0.33 7.40 4.87
C ARG A 56 -0.86 6.52 5.19
N ALA A 57 -2.09 7.03 5.06
CA ALA A 57 -3.30 6.24 5.30
C ALA A 57 -3.40 5.04 4.35
N ILE A 58 -3.14 5.25 3.05
CA ILE A 58 -3.08 4.16 2.07
C ILE A 58 -1.95 3.19 2.40
N CYS A 59 -0.80 3.70 2.84
CA CYS A 59 0.33 2.87 3.23
C CYS A 59 0.00 1.98 4.43
N SER A 60 -0.73 2.49 5.42
CA SER A 60 -1.23 1.69 6.55
C SER A 60 -2.12 0.53 6.10
N GLU A 61 -3.06 0.78 5.18
CA GLU A 61 -3.90 -0.29 4.62
C GLU A 61 -3.07 -1.31 3.81
N ARG A 62 -2.05 -0.86 3.08
CA ARG A 62 -1.13 -1.78 2.36
C ARG A 62 -0.35 -2.67 3.32
N VAL A 63 0.12 -2.14 4.44
CA VAL A 63 0.80 -2.90 5.49
C VAL A 63 -0.15 -3.95 6.08
N ARG A 64 -1.39 -3.56 6.37
CA ARG A 64 -2.43 -4.45 6.89
C ARG A 64 -2.72 -5.63 5.95
N LEU A 65 -2.93 -5.34 4.66
CA LEU A 65 -3.09 -6.37 3.63
C LEU A 65 -1.84 -7.25 3.45
N ALA A 66 -0.64 -6.67 3.57
CA ALA A 66 0.61 -7.43 3.46
C ALA A 66 0.77 -8.47 4.59
N MET A 67 0.18 -8.22 5.76
CA MET A 67 0.13 -9.15 6.89
C MET A 67 -1.04 -10.15 6.80
N GLY A 68 -1.85 -10.09 5.74
CA GLY A 68 -3.02 -10.97 5.57
C GLY A 68 -4.19 -10.62 6.48
N LEU A 69 -4.27 -9.37 6.93
CA LEU A 69 -5.41 -8.80 7.65
C LEU A 69 -6.35 -8.10 6.65
N SER A 70 -7.64 -8.06 6.98
CA SER A 70 -8.64 -7.30 6.21
C SER A 70 -8.53 -5.79 6.44
N LEU A 71 -9.01 -4.98 5.48
CA LEU A 71 -9.07 -3.53 5.62
C LEU A 71 -9.81 -3.09 6.89
N ARG A 72 -9.45 -1.91 7.39
CA ARG A 72 -10.14 -1.31 8.54
C ARG A 72 -11.51 -0.74 8.13
N PRO A 73 -12.51 -0.78 9.02
CA PRO A 73 -13.75 -0.04 8.82
C PRO A 73 -13.46 1.48 8.76
N ASP A 74 -14.15 2.19 7.86
CA ASP A 74 -13.95 3.63 7.66
C ASP A 74 -14.63 4.48 8.75
N ASP A 75 -15.60 3.91 9.48
CA ASP A 75 -16.42 4.57 10.49
C ASP A 75 -15.89 4.46 11.92
N GLU A 76 -14.84 3.67 12.15
CA GLU A 76 -14.28 3.43 13.49
C GLU A 76 -12.76 3.69 13.58
N PRO A 77 -12.27 4.25 14.70
CA PRO A 77 -10.85 4.48 14.91
C PRO A 77 -10.15 3.17 15.32
N VAL A 78 -9.71 2.40 14.32
CA VAL A 78 -9.03 1.11 14.53
C VAL A 78 -7.52 1.23 14.26
N HIS A 79 -6.71 0.58 15.10
CA HIS A 79 -5.26 0.52 14.93
C HIS A 79 -4.86 -0.39 13.77
N VAL A 80 -3.68 -0.18 13.19
CA VAL A 80 -3.18 -1.00 12.06
C VAL A 80 -2.93 -2.44 12.51
N THR A 81 -2.62 -2.63 13.79
CA THR A 81 -2.28 -3.90 14.45
C THR A 81 -3.49 -4.62 15.04
N SER A 82 -4.68 -4.01 15.02
CA SER A 82 -5.89 -4.64 15.56
C SER A 82 -6.21 -5.96 14.83
N GLY A 83 -6.40 -7.04 15.59
CA GLY A 83 -6.66 -8.38 15.04
C GLY A 83 -5.40 -9.15 14.61
N LEU A 84 -4.20 -8.63 14.91
CA LEU A 84 -2.94 -9.33 14.62
C LEU A 84 -2.82 -10.64 15.39
N ASP A 85 -3.09 -10.63 16.70
CA ASP A 85 -3.01 -11.82 17.56
C ASP A 85 -4.02 -12.90 17.13
N GLU A 86 -5.24 -12.48 16.79
CA GLU A 86 -6.30 -13.37 16.30
C GLU A 86 -5.95 -14.00 14.95
N SER A 87 -5.19 -13.28 14.12
CA SER A 87 -4.72 -13.77 12.84
C SER A 87 -3.44 -14.60 12.92
N ASN A 88 -2.77 -14.63 14.08
CA ASN A 88 -1.55 -15.39 14.31
C ASN A 88 -1.85 -16.86 14.68
N VAL A 89 -2.67 -17.51 13.85
CA VAL A 89 -3.07 -18.91 14.00
C VAL A 89 -2.38 -19.78 12.96
N ALA A 90 -2.04 -21.02 13.34
CA ALA A 90 -1.31 -21.94 12.47
C ALA A 90 -2.13 -22.36 11.23
N GLU A 91 -3.46 -22.39 11.35
CA GLU A 91 -4.38 -22.72 10.27
C GLU A 91 -5.37 -21.57 10.09
N LYS A 92 -5.29 -20.89 8.96
CA LYS A 92 -6.25 -19.85 8.58
C LYS A 92 -7.19 -20.40 7.51
N TYR A 93 -8.48 -20.50 7.85
CA TYR A 93 -9.50 -20.82 6.85
C TYR A 93 -9.79 -19.61 5.97
N TYR A 94 -10.36 -19.84 4.79
CA TYR A 94 -10.72 -18.76 3.88
C TYR A 94 -11.75 -17.80 4.51
N GLU A 95 -11.36 -16.53 4.63
CA GLU A 95 -12.23 -15.42 4.99
C GLU A 95 -12.59 -14.61 3.72
N PRO A 96 -13.87 -14.52 3.34
CA PRO A 96 -14.28 -13.65 2.25
C PRO A 96 -14.03 -12.18 2.59
N PRO A 97 -13.60 -11.33 1.62
CA PRO A 97 -13.31 -11.64 0.22
C PRO A 97 -11.84 -12.03 -0.03
N LEU A 98 -11.63 -12.92 -1.01
CA LEU A 98 -10.31 -13.40 -1.46
C LEU A 98 -9.41 -12.30 -2.04
N MET A 99 -10.01 -11.28 -2.64
CA MET A 99 -9.33 -10.09 -3.14
C MET A 99 -9.92 -8.85 -2.49
N GLN A 100 -9.05 -7.99 -1.97
CA GLN A 100 -9.40 -6.72 -1.35
C GLN A 100 -8.80 -5.57 -2.16
N VAL A 101 -9.57 -4.50 -2.31
CA VAL A 101 -9.17 -3.28 -3.00
C VAL A 101 -9.23 -2.15 -1.99
N ILE A 102 -8.16 -1.38 -1.86
CA ILE A 102 -8.14 -0.15 -1.03
C ILE A 102 -8.86 0.95 -1.82
N PRO A 103 -10.10 1.35 -1.48
CA PRO A 103 -10.89 2.26 -2.31
C PRO A 103 -10.23 3.64 -2.41
N SER A 104 -9.65 4.12 -1.30
CA SER A 104 -8.94 5.41 -1.23
C SER A 104 -7.69 5.47 -2.10
N ALA A 105 -7.16 4.32 -2.54
CA ALA A 105 -6.00 4.22 -3.44
C ALA A 105 -6.38 4.06 -4.92
N CYS A 106 -7.66 3.84 -5.23
CA CYS A 106 -8.14 3.71 -6.59
C CYS A 106 -8.39 5.10 -7.19
N ASP A 107 -7.84 5.35 -8.38
CA ASP A 107 -8.12 6.58 -9.14
C ASP A 107 -9.31 6.40 -10.13
N MET A 108 -10.09 5.32 -9.96
CA MET A 108 -11.29 4.95 -10.75
C MET A 108 -11.10 5.12 -12.27
N CYS A 109 -9.99 4.61 -12.81
CA CYS A 109 -9.77 4.65 -14.25
C CYS A 109 -10.84 3.85 -14.99
N GLU A 110 -11.27 4.37 -16.14
CA GLU A 110 -12.21 3.68 -17.04
C GLU A 110 -11.60 2.36 -17.54
N ASP A 111 -12.42 1.31 -17.56
CA ASP A 111 -11.98 0.00 -18.00
C ASP A 111 -11.67 -0.02 -19.51
N ASN A 112 -10.50 -0.53 -19.88
CA ASN A 112 -10.10 -0.82 -21.26
C ASN A 112 -10.04 0.39 -22.23
N VAL A 113 -9.90 1.61 -21.72
CA VAL A 113 -9.68 2.80 -22.55
C VAL A 113 -8.19 3.13 -22.62
N TYR A 114 -7.62 3.09 -23.83
CA TYR A 114 -6.28 3.59 -24.12
C TYR A 114 -6.39 4.72 -25.13
N GLU A 115 -6.64 5.94 -24.64
CA GLU A 115 -6.57 7.14 -25.47
C GLU A 115 -5.22 7.82 -25.26
N VAL A 116 -4.42 7.91 -26.32
CA VAL A 116 -3.18 8.68 -26.32
C VAL A 116 -3.58 10.15 -26.49
N SER A 117 -3.89 10.81 -25.37
CA SER A 117 -4.12 12.24 -25.32
C SER A 117 -2.91 12.95 -24.70
N ASN A 118 -2.87 14.28 -24.81
CA ASN A 118 -1.90 15.12 -24.09
C ASN A 118 -2.19 15.23 -22.58
N GLN A 119 -3.15 14.47 -22.03
CA GLN A 119 -3.52 14.51 -20.62
C GLN A 119 -2.93 13.31 -19.87
N CYS A 120 -1.84 13.56 -19.14
CA CYS A 120 -1.42 12.67 -18.07
C CYS A 120 -2.55 12.52 -17.06
N ARG A 121 -3.04 11.29 -16.82
CA ARG A 121 -4.06 11.00 -15.80
C ARG A 121 -3.50 11.01 -14.36
N GLY A 122 -2.23 11.39 -14.16
CA GLY A 122 -1.59 11.45 -12.84
C GLY A 122 -1.49 10.11 -12.12
N CYS A 123 -1.50 8.99 -12.85
CA CYS A 123 -1.47 7.66 -12.27
C CYS A 123 -0.19 7.46 -11.46
N VAL A 124 -0.31 7.00 -10.21
CA VAL A 124 0.84 6.72 -9.33
C VAL A 124 1.90 5.83 -10.00
N ALA A 125 1.50 4.93 -10.89
CA ALA A 125 2.42 4.04 -11.59
C ALA A 125 3.34 4.75 -12.61
N HIS A 126 2.89 5.88 -13.20
CA HIS A 126 3.57 6.61 -14.28
C HIS A 126 4.41 5.75 -15.26
N PRO A 127 3.89 4.61 -15.79
CA PRO A 127 4.71 3.71 -16.61
C PRO A 127 5.09 4.36 -17.94
N CYS A 128 4.27 5.30 -18.43
CA CYS A 128 4.55 6.08 -19.63
C CYS A 128 5.82 6.95 -19.48
N VAL A 129 6.13 7.45 -18.28
CA VAL A 129 7.33 8.26 -18.02
C VAL A 129 8.56 7.35 -18.00
N GLU A 130 8.47 6.20 -17.35
CA GLU A 130 9.58 5.26 -17.20
C GLU A 130 10.02 4.61 -18.53
N VAL A 131 9.08 4.45 -19.47
CA VAL A 131 9.33 3.85 -20.80
C VAL A 131 9.65 4.90 -21.87
N CYS A 132 9.50 6.19 -21.57
CA CYS A 132 9.69 7.26 -22.55
C CYS A 132 11.17 7.31 -23.02
N PRO A 133 11.45 7.22 -24.33
CA PRO A 133 12.80 7.37 -24.86
C PRO A 133 13.32 8.80 -24.59
N LYS A 134 14.55 8.90 -24.05
CA LYS A 134 15.24 10.17 -23.78
C LYS A 134 15.92 10.73 -25.03
#